data_AF-A0A149VC42-F1
#
_entry.id   AF-A0A149VC42-F1
#
_cell.length_a   1.000
_cell.length_b   1.000
_cell.length_c   1.000
_cell.angle_alpha   90.00
_cell.angle_beta   90.00
_cell.angle_gamma   90.00
#
_symmetry.space_group_name_H-M   'P 1'
#
loop_
_entity.id
_entity.type
_entity.pdbx_description
1 polymer ?
#
loop_
_entity_poly.entity_id
_entity_poly.type
_entity_poly.pdbx_seq_one_letter_code
_entity_poly.pdbx_strand_id
1 'polypeptide(L)'
;AIDAMFVAVRLYFASGQRVCLVGLLGLSDSRDRFAEAIRDYFARWVQALTTALQRTHQTEQVARDQAEQIVAGIQGAIVLARALGRPDVFDRVLDEMKGRQPGKSGG
;
A
#
# COMPACT_ATOMS: atom_id res chain seq x y z
N ALA A 1 -10.11 9.70 6.76
CA ALA A 1 -10.02 8.22 6.72
C ALA A 1 -8.73 7.76 6.03
N ILE A 2 -8.49 8.17 4.78
CA ILE A 2 -7.29 7.75 4.02
C ILE A 2 -6.00 8.28 4.68
N ASP A 3 -5.97 9.53 5.15
CA ASP A 3 -4.80 10.05 5.89
C ASP A 3 -4.43 9.22 7.12
N ALA A 4 -5.44 8.73 7.87
CA ALA A 4 -5.22 7.88 9.03
C ALA A 4 -4.66 6.50 8.64
N MET A 5 -5.05 5.97 7.46
CA MET A 5 -4.44 4.76 6.90
C MET A 5 -2.95 4.98 6.61
N PHE A 6 -2.58 6.10 5.97
CA PHE A 6 -1.18 6.41 5.70
C PHE A 6 -0.34 6.52 6.98
N VAL A 7 -0.88 7.13 8.04
CA VAL A 7 -0.23 7.17 9.36
C VAL A 7 -0.09 5.76 9.94
N ALA A 8 -1.14 4.95 9.91
CA ALA A 8 -1.10 3.58 10.41
C ALA A 8 -0.09 2.71 9.64
N VAL A 9 0.00 2.86 8.32
CA VAL A 9 0.99 2.19 7.46
C VAL A 9 2.41 2.58 7.83
N ARG A 10 2.67 3.88 8.02
CA ARG A 10 3.99 4.38 8.42
C ARG A 10 4.42 3.80 9.78
N LEU A 11 3.50 3.77 10.74
CA LEU A 11 3.74 3.19 12.07
C LEU A 11 3.93 1.67 12.02
N TYR A 12 3.07 0.96 11.29
CA TYR A 12 3.08 -0.50 11.25
C TYR A 12 4.37 -1.06 10.64
N PHE A 13 4.85 -0.44 9.56
CA PHE A 13 6.07 -0.87 8.86
C PHE A 13 7.36 -0.20 9.40
N ALA A 14 7.25 0.70 10.37
CA ALA A 14 8.36 1.43 10.99
C ALA A 14 9.34 1.99 9.94
N SER A 15 8.80 2.80 9.01
CA SER A 15 9.55 3.34 7.86
C SER A 15 10.26 2.27 7.01
N GLY A 16 9.62 1.12 6.78
CA GLY A 16 10.17 0.03 5.97
C GLY A 16 11.27 -0.80 6.67
N GLN A 17 11.55 -0.55 7.95
CA GLN A 17 12.51 -1.37 8.71
C GLN A 17 11.96 -2.76 9.04
N ARG A 18 10.62 -2.93 9.06
CA ARG A 18 9.97 -4.24 9.23
C ARG A 18 9.77 -4.92 7.88
N VAL A 19 10.04 -6.23 7.85
CA VAL A 19 9.72 -7.09 6.71
C VAL A 19 8.22 -7.04 6.46
N CYS A 20 7.81 -6.86 5.20
CA CYS A 20 6.44 -7.23 4.83
C CYS A 20 6.34 -8.76 4.89
N LEU A 21 5.79 -9.29 5.98
CA LEU A 21 5.59 -10.73 6.18
C LEU A 21 4.92 -11.38 4.96
N VAL A 22 3.94 -10.69 4.39
CA VAL A 22 3.21 -11.14 3.20
C VAL A 22 4.10 -11.14 1.95
N GLY A 23 4.97 -10.15 1.79
CA GLY A 23 5.95 -10.10 0.69
C GLY A 23 7.02 -11.18 0.81
N LEU A 24 7.47 -11.50 2.03
CA LEU A 24 8.41 -12.59 2.27
C LEU A 24 7.78 -13.97 1.98
N LEU A 25 6.54 -14.19 2.44
CA LEU A 25 5.82 -15.43 2.20
C LEU A 25 5.50 -15.63 0.72
N GLY A 26 5.15 -14.55 0.00
CA GLY A 26 4.88 -14.58 -1.44
C GLY A 26 6.09 -14.90 -2.32
N LEU A 27 7.33 -14.74 -1.81
CA LEU A 27 8.59 -15.03 -2.51
C LEU A 27 9.20 -16.39 -2.12
N SER A 28 8.64 -17.08 -1.12
CA SER A 28 9.16 -18.35 -0.61
C SER A 28 8.52 -19.55 -1.30
N ASP A 29 9.15 -20.73 -1.25
CA ASP A 29 8.54 -22.03 -1.65
C ASP A 29 7.26 -22.36 -0.86
N SER A 30 6.97 -21.60 0.21
CA SER A 30 5.72 -21.70 0.97
C SER A 30 4.57 -20.90 0.34
N ARG A 31 4.80 -20.22 -0.80
CA ARG A 31 3.81 -19.39 -1.50
C ARG A 31 2.50 -20.16 -1.72
N ASP A 32 2.57 -21.41 -2.16
CA ASP A 32 1.38 -22.21 -2.46
C ASP A 32 0.58 -22.55 -1.19
N ARG A 33 1.24 -22.69 -0.03
CA ARG A 33 0.56 -22.96 1.25
C ARG A 33 -0.19 -21.74 1.80
N PHE A 34 0.22 -20.53 1.40
CA PHE A 34 -0.35 -19.28 1.90
C PHE A 34 -0.99 -18.43 0.79
N ALA A 35 -1.09 -18.95 -0.44
CA ALA A 35 -1.53 -18.20 -1.60
C ALA A 35 -2.91 -17.55 -1.40
N GLU A 36 -3.83 -18.30 -0.80
CA GLU A 36 -5.17 -17.84 -0.43
C GLU A 36 -5.13 -16.71 0.61
N ALA A 37 -4.41 -16.90 1.72
CA ALA A 37 -4.29 -15.88 2.76
C ALA A 37 -3.62 -14.59 2.24
N ILE A 38 -2.61 -14.72 1.38
CA ILE A 38 -1.91 -13.60 0.74
C ILE A 38 -2.86 -12.85 -0.20
N ARG A 39 -3.59 -13.57 -1.04
CA ARG A 39 -4.59 -13.00 -1.96
C ARG A 39 -5.67 -12.25 -1.20
N ASP A 40 -6.24 -12.88 -0.17
CA ASP A 40 -7.34 -12.30 0.61
C ASP A 40 -6.87 -11.06 1.39
N TYR A 41 -5.63 -11.07 1.89
CA TYR A 41 -5.02 -9.89 2.51
C TYR A 41 -4.97 -8.71 1.54
N PHE A 42 -4.42 -8.89 0.34
CA PHE A 42 -4.33 -7.80 -0.65
C PHE A 42 -5.71 -7.38 -1.17
N ALA A 43 -6.61 -8.33 -1.41
CA ALA A 43 -7.98 -8.05 -1.84
C ALA A 43 -8.72 -7.17 -0.84
N ARG A 44 -8.63 -7.48 0.47
CA ARG A 44 -9.23 -6.66 1.53
C ARG A 44 -8.63 -5.27 1.60
N TRP A 45 -7.32 -5.14 1.37
CA TRP A 45 -6.64 -3.85 1.44
C TRP A 45 -7.02 -2.94 0.27
N VAL A 46 -7.04 -3.49 -0.95
CA VAL A 46 -7.54 -2.80 -2.14
C VAL A 46 -9.00 -2.41 -1.94
N GLN A 47 -9.86 -3.34 -1.52
CA GLN A 47 -11.29 -3.06 -1.33
C GLN A 47 -11.54 -1.95 -0.31
N ALA A 48 -10.86 -1.98 0.84
CA ALA A 48 -10.99 -0.94 1.86
C ALA A 48 -10.58 0.44 1.33
N LEU A 49 -9.51 0.51 0.54
CA LEU A 49 -9.03 1.75 -0.05
C LEU A 49 -9.95 2.23 -1.19
N THR A 50 -10.46 1.32 -2.03
CA THR A 50 -11.48 1.62 -3.05
C THR A 50 -12.70 2.26 -2.40
N THR A 51 -13.25 1.65 -1.35
CA THR A 51 -14.41 2.20 -0.61
C THR A 51 -14.11 3.56 -0.02
N ALA A 52 -12.88 3.80 0.46
CA ALA A 52 -12.50 5.09 0.98
C ALA A 52 -12.35 6.16 -0.12
N LEU A 53 -11.83 5.80 -1.30
CA LEU A 53 -11.67 6.68 -2.46
C LEU A 53 -12.99 6.98 -3.17
N GLN A 54 -13.95 6.07 -3.20
CA GLN A 54 -15.29 6.33 -3.74
C GLN A 54 -16.00 7.49 -3.02
N ARG A 55 -15.68 7.72 -1.74
CA ARG A 55 -16.22 8.83 -0.95
C ARG A 55 -15.74 10.21 -1.43
N THR A 56 -14.79 10.27 -2.36
CA THR A 56 -14.29 11.51 -2.98
C THR A 56 -14.86 11.74 -4.39
N HIS A 57 -16.09 11.27 -4.68
CA HIS A 57 -16.80 11.43 -5.96
C HIS A 57 -16.15 10.74 -7.17
N GLN A 58 -15.40 9.66 -6.96
CA GLN A 58 -14.82 8.86 -8.04
C GLN A 58 -15.73 7.69 -8.44
N THR A 59 -15.66 7.26 -9.70
CA THR A 59 -16.28 6.00 -10.11
C THR A 59 -15.58 4.83 -9.42
N GLU A 60 -16.30 3.72 -9.23
CA GLU A 60 -15.74 2.52 -8.61
C GLU A 60 -14.48 2.01 -9.31
N GLN A 61 -14.49 1.99 -10.65
CA GLN A 61 -13.36 1.55 -11.43
C GLN A 61 -12.12 2.43 -11.20
N VAL A 62 -12.27 3.76 -11.25
CA VAL A 62 -11.15 4.68 -11.02
C VAL A 62 -10.62 4.57 -9.58
N ALA A 63 -11.52 4.45 -8.60
CA ALA A 63 -11.16 4.25 -7.20
C ALA A 63 -10.40 2.93 -6.99
N ARG A 64 -10.79 1.86 -7.69
CA ARG A 64 -10.14 0.55 -7.63
C ARG A 64 -8.75 0.57 -8.26
N ASP A 65 -8.62 1.14 -9.45
CA ASP A 65 -7.33 1.26 -10.15
C ASP A 65 -6.34 2.08 -9.30
N GLN A 66 -6.80 3.18 -8.69
CA GLN A 66 -5.98 3.97 -7.77
C GLN A 66 -5.61 3.21 -6.50
N ALA A 67 -6.55 2.46 -5.92
CA ALA A 67 -6.29 1.66 -4.74
C ALA A 67 -5.20 0.61 -5.01
N GLU A 68 -5.26 -0.07 -6.15
CA GLU A 68 -4.24 -1.02 -6.58
C GLU A 68 -2.87 -0.35 -6.75
N GLN A 69 -2.81 0.83 -7.37
CA GLN A 69 -1.57 1.59 -7.53
C GLN A 69 -0.95 2.02 -6.20
N ILE A 70 -1.77 2.51 -5.26
CA ILE A 70 -1.31 2.92 -3.92
C ILE A 70 -0.77 1.71 -3.15
N VAL A 71 -1.51 0.60 -3.15
CA VAL A 71 -1.11 -0.64 -2.49
C VAL A 71 0.20 -1.17 -3.08
N ALA A 72 0.32 -1.21 -4.41
CA ALA A 72 1.53 -1.61 -5.10
C ALA A 72 2.72 -0.70 -4.74
N GLY A 73 2.51 0.62 -4.73
CA GLY A 73 3.53 1.60 -4.34
C GLY A 73 4.04 1.40 -2.92
N ILE A 74 3.14 1.21 -1.95
CA ILE A 74 3.51 0.95 -0.55
C ILE A 74 4.32 -0.35 -0.42
N GLN A 75 3.89 -1.43 -1.07
CA GLN A 75 4.59 -2.72 -1.02
C GLN A 75 5.98 -2.65 -1.67
N GLY A 76 6.07 -2.02 -2.84
CA GLY A 76 7.35 -1.77 -3.52
C GLY A 76 8.29 -0.94 -2.68
N ALA A 77 7.77 0.08 -1.97
CA ALA A 77 8.55 0.93 -1.08
C ALA A 77 9.15 0.15 0.09
N ILE A 78 8.39 -0.78 0.70
CA ILE A 78 8.88 -1.64 1.78
C ILE A 78 10.02 -2.54 1.29
N VAL A 79 9.83 -3.18 0.13
CA VAL A 79 10.85 -4.04 -0.49
C VAL A 79 12.11 -3.24 -0.79
N LEU A 80 11.97 -2.07 -1.40
CA LEU A 80 13.09 -1.23 -1.83
C LEU A 80 13.84 -0.63 -0.63
N ALA A 81 13.14 -0.07 0.36
CA ALA A 81 13.76 0.49 1.56
C ALA A 81 14.57 -0.54 2.32
N ARG A 82 14.07 -1.78 2.40
CA ARG A 82 14.79 -2.89 3.03
C ARG A 82 16.00 -3.34 2.22
N ALA A 83 15.84 -3.55 0.91
CA ALA A 83 16.93 -4.00 0.04
C ALA A 83 18.09 -3.00 0.02
N LEU A 84 17.80 -1.71 0.13
CA LEU A 84 18.78 -0.63 0.13
C LEU A 84 19.27 -0.22 1.53
N GLY A 85 18.66 -0.73 2.60
CA GLY A 85 18.92 -0.24 3.97
C GLY A 85 18.58 1.24 4.17
N ARG A 86 17.60 1.75 3.41
CA ARG A 86 17.24 3.17 3.32
C ARG A 86 15.77 3.43 3.68
N PRO A 87 15.46 3.66 4.97
CA PRO A 87 14.09 3.93 5.45
C PRO A 87 13.46 5.17 4.80
N ASP A 88 14.27 6.16 4.41
CA ASP A 88 13.85 7.40 3.78
C ASP A 88 13.15 7.17 2.43
N VAL A 89 13.50 6.09 1.72
CA VAL A 89 12.85 5.69 0.47
C VAL A 89 11.38 5.33 0.71
N PHE A 90 11.07 4.67 1.82
CA PHE A 90 9.70 4.33 2.17
C PHE A 90 8.87 5.59 2.44
N ASP A 91 9.39 6.50 3.25
CA ASP A 91 8.69 7.73 3.61
C ASP A 91 8.40 8.59 2.37
N ARG A 92 9.37 8.73 1.47
CA ARG A 92 9.19 9.46 0.20
C ARG A 92 8.10 8.86 -0.68
N VAL A 93 8.14 7.54 -0.92
CA VAL A 93 7.12 6.88 -1.76
C VAL A 93 5.75 6.95 -1.10
N LEU A 94 5.68 6.86 0.22
CA LEU A 94 4.43 6.99 0.96
C LEU A 94 3.81 8.39 0.79
N ASP A 95 4.63 9.43 0.83
CA ASP A 95 4.21 10.81 0.59
C ASP A 95 3.77 11.03 -0.87
N GLU A 96 4.47 10.43 -1.85
CA GLU A 96 4.05 10.40 -3.25
C GLU A 96 2.69 9.72 -3.44
N MET A 97 2.48 8.55 -2.82
CA MET A 97 1.20 7.82 -2.88
C MET A 97 0.06 8.61 -2.22
N LYS A 98 0.35 9.34 -1.15
CA LYS A 98 -0.62 10.22 -0.49
C LYS A 98 -1.04 11.37 -1.41
N GLY A 99 -0.10 11.94 -2.17
CA GLY A 99 -0.36 13.02 -3.13
C GLY A 99 -1.19 12.60 -4.36
N ARG A 100 -1.29 11.29 -4.65
CA ARG A 100 -2.09 10.75 -5.77
C ARG A 100 -3.59 10.66 -5.50
N GLN A 101 -4.05 11.01 -4.30
CA GLN A 101 -5.49 11.12 -4.01
C GLN A 101 -6.07 12.37 -4.71
N PRO A 102 -7.12 12.25 -5.53
CA PRO A 102 -7.73 13.42 -6.14
C PRO A 102 -8.45 14.26 -5.08
N GLY A 103 -8.16 15.56 -5.11
CA GLY A 103 -8.53 16.55 -4.09
C GLY A 103 -7.39 17.50 -3.70
N LYS A 104 -6.14 17.24 -4.10
CA LYS A 104 -4.98 18.10 -3.79
C LYS A 104 -4.06 18.49 -4.95
N SER A 105 -4.37 18.10 -6.18
CA SER A 105 -3.68 18.59 -7.38
C SER A 105 -4.58 19.58 -8.10
N GLY A 106 -4.51 20.85 -7.71
CA GLY A 106 -5.31 21.93 -8.28
C GLY A 106 -5.52 23.09 -7.29
N GLY A 107 -4.44 23.83 -7.02
CA GLY A 107 -4.47 25.19 -6.51
C GLY A 107 -3.68 26.05 -7.46
#